data_AF-A0A9E3Q9I4-F1
#
_entry.id   AF-A0A9E3Q9I4-F1
#
_cell.length_a   1.000
_cell.length_b   1.000
_cell.length_c   1.000
_cell.angle_alpha   90.00
_cell.angle_beta   90.00
_cell.angle_gamma   90.00
#
_symmetry.space_group_name_H-M   'P 1'
#
loop_
_entity.id
_entity.type
_entity.pdbx_description
1 polymer ?
#
loop_
_entity_poly.entity_id
_entity_poly.type
_entity_poly.pdbx_seq_one_letter_code
_entity_poly.pdbx_strand_id
1 'polypeptide(L)'
;METRKGKRLVFSVGLQDCSVEEIASRGGNGGQNKNRRHTAIRIRHAPSGAEGYSADERNQHRNKVEAFRKLSQSKEFQLWARVEASRLQGLPSLDSIVDDSMSDKNLRIDRKSTAGLWEPWPDWKSDTTSGGSEK
;
A
#
# COMPACT_ATOMS: atom_id res chain seq x y z
N MET A 1 -5.60 -35.46 3.81
CA MET A 1 -4.71 -34.52 3.08
C MET A 1 -5.40 -33.17 3.04
N GLU A 2 -5.04 -32.26 3.92
CA GLU A 2 -5.68 -30.94 4.06
C GLU A 2 -5.12 -29.97 3.02
N THR A 3 -5.94 -29.59 2.05
CA THR A 3 -5.61 -28.52 1.10
C THR A 3 -5.60 -27.20 1.85
N ARG A 4 -4.42 -26.61 2.05
CA ARG A 4 -4.29 -25.22 2.52
C ARG A 4 -5.06 -24.33 1.55
N LYS A 5 -6.23 -23.82 1.99
CA LYS A 5 -7.06 -22.84 1.29
C LYS A 5 -6.14 -21.70 0.82
N GLY A 6 -5.82 -21.68 -0.46
CA GLY A 6 -4.81 -20.80 -1.04
C GLY A 6 -5.18 -19.34 -0.81
N LYS A 7 -4.24 -18.54 -0.30
CA LYS A 7 -4.41 -17.09 -0.21
C LYS A 7 -4.64 -16.57 -1.63
N ARG A 8 -5.78 -15.89 -1.85
CA ARG A 8 -6.07 -15.21 -3.11
C ARG A 8 -5.07 -14.05 -3.25
N LEU A 9 -4.23 -14.09 -4.29
CA LEU A 9 -3.39 -12.95 -4.65
C LEU A 9 -4.29 -11.80 -5.12
N VAL A 10 -4.08 -10.60 -4.57
CA VAL A 10 -4.83 -9.39 -4.97
C VAL A 10 -4.27 -8.83 -6.27
N PHE A 11 -2.94 -8.74 -6.37
CA PHE A 11 -2.21 -8.38 -7.58
C PHE A 11 -0.76 -8.87 -7.49
N SER A 12 -0.04 -8.84 -8.62
CA SER A 12 1.40 -9.05 -8.68
C SER A 12 2.04 -7.95 -9.52
N VAL A 13 3.26 -7.54 -9.15
CA VAL A 13 4.08 -6.61 -9.93
C VAL A 13 5.34 -7.32 -10.35
N GLY A 14 5.58 -7.38 -11.65
CA GLY A 14 6.75 -7.96 -12.25
C GLY A 14 7.72 -6.89 -12.74
N LEU A 15 8.91 -7.34 -13.16
CA LEU A 15 9.88 -6.45 -13.79
C LEU A 15 9.37 -5.90 -15.13
N GLN A 16 8.45 -6.62 -15.79
CA GLN A 16 7.79 -6.18 -17.03
C GLN A 16 6.98 -4.89 -16.86
N ASP A 17 6.54 -4.59 -15.63
CA ASP A 17 5.78 -3.38 -15.29
C ASP A 17 6.71 -2.19 -14.98
N CYS A 18 8.03 -2.41 -15.06
CA CYS A 18 9.06 -1.45 -14.70
C CYS A 18 9.97 -1.14 -15.88
N SER A 19 10.47 0.10 -15.90
CA SER A 19 11.61 0.47 -16.73
C SER A 19 12.91 0.09 -16.04
N VAL A 20 13.84 -0.54 -16.77
CA VAL A 20 15.13 -0.99 -16.26
C VAL A 20 16.24 -0.31 -17.04
N GLU A 21 17.08 0.44 -16.35
CA GLU A 21 18.21 1.17 -16.91
C GLU A 21 19.53 0.57 -16.41
N GLU A 22 20.45 0.31 -17.34
CA GLU A 22 21.80 -0.17 -17.03
C GLU A 22 22.76 1.01 -17.02
N ILE A 23 23.42 1.23 -15.88
CA ILE A 23 24.26 2.41 -15.63
C ILE A 23 25.73 1.98 -15.60
N ALA A 24 26.60 2.79 -16.18
CA ALA A 24 28.04 2.62 -16.05
C ALA A 24 28.45 2.86 -14.59
N SER A 25 29.03 1.86 -13.93
CA SER A 25 29.53 2.01 -12.56
C SER A 25 30.66 3.05 -12.54
N ARG A 26 30.45 4.20 -11.89
CA ARG A 26 31.49 5.22 -11.68
C ARG A 26 32.55 4.67 -10.71
N GLY A 27 33.68 4.23 -11.26
CA GLY A 27 34.83 3.80 -10.48
C GLY A 27 35.48 4.98 -9.74
N GLY A 28 35.71 4.82 -8.44
CA GLY A 28 36.52 5.75 -7.65
C GLY A 28 37.99 5.78 -8.09
N ASN A 29 38.69 6.87 -7.75
CA ASN A 29 40.10 7.09 -8.04
C ASN A 29 40.98 6.00 -7.40
N GLY A 30 41.39 4.98 -8.16
CA GLY A 30 42.31 3.97 -7.62
C GLY A 30 42.67 2.84 -8.58
N GLY A 31 43.70 3.07 -9.38
CA GLY A 31 44.49 2.02 -10.02
C GLY A 31 44.04 1.66 -11.43
N GLN A 32 44.99 1.79 -12.36
CA GLN A 32 44.86 1.35 -13.74
C GLN A 32 44.37 -0.11 -13.79
N ASN A 33 43.40 -0.35 -14.68
CA ASN A 33 42.79 -1.65 -15.00
C ASN A 33 41.65 -2.19 -14.11
N LYS A 34 40.80 -1.32 -13.52
CA LYS A 34 39.63 -1.77 -12.72
C LYS A 34 38.27 -1.24 -13.24
N ASN A 35 37.71 -2.02 -14.18
CA ASN A 35 36.29 -2.18 -14.56
C ASN A 35 35.43 -0.95 -14.95
N ARG A 36 35.41 -0.63 -16.26
CA ARG A 36 34.29 0.03 -16.96
C ARG A 36 33.15 -0.97 -17.27
N ARG A 37 32.61 -1.68 -16.27
CA ARG A 37 31.47 -2.60 -16.50
C ARG A 37 30.15 -1.92 -16.12
N HIS A 38 29.15 -1.99 -17.00
CA HIS A 38 27.79 -1.48 -16.79
C HIS A 38 27.01 -2.40 -15.84
N THR A 39 27.49 -2.55 -14.60
CA THR A 39 26.90 -3.48 -13.64
C THR A 39 25.81 -2.82 -12.80
N ALA A 40 25.82 -1.49 -12.69
CA ALA A 40 24.81 -0.77 -11.92
C ALA A 40 23.45 -0.84 -12.61
N ILE A 41 22.40 -1.07 -11.84
CA ILE A 41 21.02 -1.16 -12.33
C ILE A 41 20.15 -0.14 -11.59
N ARG A 42 19.36 0.60 -12.35
CA ARG A 42 18.24 1.42 -11.87
C ARG A 42 16.94 0.83 -12.39
N ILE A 43 15.94 0.72 -11.53
CA ILE A 43 14.61 0.27 -11.90
C ILE A 43 13.62 1.34 -11.46
N ARG A 44 12.68 1.71 -12.34
CA ARG A 44 11.62 2.66 -12.04
C ARG A 44 10.26 2.08 -12.41
N HIS A 45 9.33 2.15 -11.46
CA HIS A 45 7.94 1.76 -11.61
C HIS A 45 7.09 3.01 -11.80
N ALA A 46 6.66 3.27 -13.03
CA ALA A 46 5.97 4.52 -13.40
C ALA A 46 4.65 4.75 -12.63
N PRO A 47 3.76 3.74 -12.43
CA PRO A 47 2.50 3.94 -11.71
C PRO A 47 2.68 4.40 -10.27
N SER A 48 3.72 3.93 -9.58
CA SER A 48 3.99 4.34 -8.19
C SER A 48 4.98 5.50 -8.07
N GLY A 49 5.64 5.90 -9.16
CA GLY A 49 6.77 6.84 -9.14
C GLY A 49 8.00 6.35 -8.37
N ALA A 50 8.04 5.08 -7.99
CA ALA A 50 9.12 4.52 -7.16
C ALA A 50 10.34 4.17 -8.00
N GLU A 51 11.53 4.35 -7.43
CA GLU A 51 12.80 4.02 -8.05
C GLU A 51 13.68 3.21 -7.08
N GLY A 52 14.38 2.21 -7.61
CA GLY A 52 15.38 1.43 -6.89
C GLY A 52 16.70 1.39 -7.65
N TYR A 53 17.82 1.50 -6.93
CA TYR A 53 19.16 1.50 -7.51
C TYR A 53 20.11 0.57 -6.75
N SER A 54 20.93 -0.18 -7.48
CA SER A 54 22.03 -0.97 -6.90
C SER A 54 23.22 -1.05 -7.85
N ALA A 55 24.41 -0.90 -7.27
CA ALA A 55 25.70 -0.99 -7.96
C ALA A 55 26.75 -1.75 -7.12
N ASP A 56 26.29 -2.51 -6.13
CA ASP A 56 27.13 -3.05 -5.06
C ASP A 56 27.93 -4.26 -5.55
N GLU A 57 27.36 -5.06 -6.44
CA GLU A 57 27.98 -6.26 -6.98
C GLU A 57 28.57 -6.07 -8.38
N ARG A 58 29.51 -6.96 -8.74
CA ARG A 58 30.02 -7.09 -10.12
C ARG A 58 29.05 -7.84 -11.03
N ASN A 59 28.05 -8.52 -10.46
CA ASN A 59 27.05 -9.27 -11.18
C ASN A 59 25.79 -8.40 -11.37
N GLN A 60 25.47 -8.12 -12.62
CA GLN A 60 24.30 -7.32 -12.98
C GLN A 60 22.98 -7.95 -12.51
N HIS A 61 22.84 -9.28 -12.57
CA HIS A 61 21.62 -9.96 -12.13
C HIS A 61 21.35 -9.73 -10.64
N ARG A 62 22.41 -9.76 -9.83
CA ARG A 62 22.33 -9.50 -8.39
C ARG A 62 21.95 -8.06 -8.10
N ASN A 63 22.55 -7.11 -8.80
CA ASN A 63 22.16 -5.70 -8.72
C ASN A 63 20.71 -5.47 -9.17
N LYS A 64 20.21 -6.20 -10.17
CA LYS A 64 18.81 -6.13 -10.62
C LYS A 64 17.84 -6.60 -9.53
N VAL A 65 18.15 -7.72 -8.87
CA VAL A 65 17.34 -8.24 -7.75
C VAL A 65 17.32 -7.25 -6.59
N GLU A 66 18.48 -6.72 -6.20
CA GLU A 66 18.57 -5.77 -5.09
C GLU A 66 17.93 -4.41 -5.43
N ALA A 67 18.08 -3.91 -6.66
CA ALA A 67 17.38 -2.70 -7.11
C ALA A 67 15.86 -2.87 -7.04
N PHE A 68 15.33 -4.03 -7.47
CA PHE A 68 13.89 -4.30 -7.43
C PHE A 68 13.39 -4.45 -5.99
N ARG A 69 14.20 -5.06 -5.11
CA ARG A 69 13.91 -5.15 -3.68
C ARG A 69 13.86 -3.77 -3.01
N LYS A 70 14.82 -2.90 -3.32
CA LYS A 70 14.84 -1.50 -2.84
C LYS A 70 13.62 -0.73 -3.33
N LEU A 71 13.24 -0.90 -4.60
CA LEU A 71 12.03 -0.31 -5.17
C LEU A 71 10.78 -0.75 -4.41
N SER A 72 10.62 -2.05 -4.16
CA SER A 72 9.42 -2.57 -3.49
C SER A 72 9.32 -2.13 -2.03
N GLN A 73 10.44 -1.81 -1.37
CA GLN A 73 10.49 -1.31 0.00
C GLN A 73 10.32 0.21 0.12
N SER A 74 10.35 0.94 -1.00
CA SER A 74 10.17 2.40 -1.00
C SER A 74 8.79 2.81 -0.50
N LYS A 75 8.69 4.01 0.10
CA LYS A 75 7.44 4.52 0.65
C LYS A 75 6.40 4.74 -0.45
N GLU A 76 6.85 5.22 -1.59
CA GLU A 76 6.08 5.52 -2.79
C GLU A 76 5.43 4.25 -3.33
N PHE A 77 6.21 3.16 -3.46
CA PHE A 77 5.68 1.86 -3.89
C PHE A 77 4.68 1.30 -2.88
N GLN A 78 4.99 1.37 -1.58
CA GLN A 78 4.10 0.87 -0.52
C GLN A 78 2.77 1.63 -0.46
N LEU A 79 2.78 2.95 -0.65
CA LEU A 79 1.57 3.75 -0.71
C LEU A 79 0.72 3.39 -1.92
N TRP A 80 1.33 3.34 -3.11
CA TRP A 80 0.66 2.91 -4.33
C TRP A 80 0.05 1.51 -4.19
N ALA A 81 0.81 0.56 -3.63
CA ALA A 81 0.36 -0.82 -3.44
C ALA A 81 -0.88 -0.93 -2.53
N ARG A 82 -0.97 -0.09 -1.49
CA ARG A 82 -2.16 -0.04 -0.61
C ARG A 82 -3.39 0.51 -1.32
N VAL A 83 -3.21 1.57 -2.10
CA VAL A 83 -4.28 2.19 -2.89
C VAL A 83 -4.77 1.22 -3.95
N GLU A 84 -3.85 0.60 -4.70
CA GLU A 84 -4.19 -0.35 -5.76
C GLU A 84 -4.85 -1.62 -5.19
N ALA A 85 -4.39 -2.13 -4.05
CA ALA A 85 -5.05 -3.24 -3.37
C ALA A 85 -6.49 -2.90 -2.97
N SER A 86 -6.71 -1.71 -2.41
CA SER A 86 -8.03 -1.25 -1.99
C SER A 86 -8.97 -1.11 -3.18
N ARG A 87 -8.45 -0.53 -4.28
CA ARG A 87 -9.17 -0.41 -5.56
C ARG A 87 -9.58 -1.77 -6.12
N LEU A 88 -8.67 -2.74 -6.19
CA LEU A 88 -8.93 -4.06 -6.77
C LEU A 88 -9.87 -4.91 -5.91
N GLN A 89 -9.90 -4.69 -4.60
CA GLN A 89 -10.85 -5.36 -3.69
C GLN A 89 -12.21 -4.65 -3.65
N GLY A 90 -12.36 -3.49 -4.29
CA GLY A 90 -13.60 -2.69 -4.21
C GLY A 90 -13.87 -2.16 -2.80
N LEU A 91 -12.82 -1.95 -2.00
CA LEU A 91 -12.97 -1.38 -0.66
C LEU A 91 -13.34 0.10 -0.78
N PRO A 92 -14.31 0.59 0.02
CA PRO A 92 -14.62 2.01 0.09
C PRO A 92 -13.40 2.81 0.53
N SER A 93 -13.37 4.10 0.18
CA SER A 93 -12.32 5.00 0.67
C SER A 93 -12.32 5.02 2.20
N LEU A 94 -11.16 5.32 2.79
CA LEU A 94 -11.07 5.49 4.24
C LEU A 94 -12.10 6.52 4.74
N ASP A 95 -12.28 7.61 4.00
CA ASP A 95 -13.26 8.64 4.33
C ASP A 95 -14.69 8.08 4.33
N SER A 96 -15.07 7.29 3.32
CA SER A 96 -16.39 6.65 3.29
C SER A 96 -16.60 5.66 4.43
N ILE A 97 -15.55 4.94 4.85
CA ILE A 97 -15.60 4.05 6.02
C ILE A 97 -15.81 4.87 7.29
N VAL A 98 -15.09 5.99 7.43
CA VAL A 98 -15.19 6.89 8.57
C VAL A 98 -16.58 7.54 8.61
N ASP A 99 -17.07 8.05 7.49
CA ASP A 99 -18.39 8.67 7.37
C ASP A 99 -19.50 7.68 7.76
N ASP A 100 -19.44 6.44 7.26
CA ASP A 100 -20.39 5.40 7.67
C ASP A 100 -20.26 5.10 9.16
N SER A 101 -19.04 4.97 9.68
CA SER A 101 -18.78 4.70 11.10
C SER A 101 -19.27 5.83 12.02
N MET A 102 -19.23 7.08 11.56
CA MET A 102 -19.64 8.27 12.30
C MET A 102 -21.10 8.66 12.07
N SER A 103 -21.83 7.93 11.23
CA SER A 103 -23.26 8.15 11.02
C SER A 103 -24.08 7.89 12.29
N ASP A 104 -25.19 8.62 12.45
CA ASP A 104 -26.05 8.55 13.64
C ASP A 104 -26.54 7.14 13.99
N LYS A 105 -26.68 6.27 12.97
CA LYS A 105 -27.02 4.84 13.17
C LYS A 105 -25.95 4.09 13.96
N ASN A 106 -24.69 4.49 13.87
CA ASN A 106 -23.54 3.86 14.50
C ASN A 106 -23.09 4.59 15.78
N LEU A 107 -23.53 5.85 15.97
CA LEU A 107 -23.28 6.57 17.20
C LEU A 107 -23.96 5.86 18.38
N ARG A 108 -23.41 6.09 19.58
CA ARG A 108 -23.94 5.66 20.86
C ARG A 108 -23.94 6.84 21.83
N ILE A 109 -25.12 7.25 22.27
CA ILE A 109 -25.29 8.28 23.28
C ILE A 109 -25.72 7.61 24.58
N ASP A 110 -24.86 7.72 25.59
CA ASP A 110 -25.12 7.23 26.94
C ASP A 110 -25.27 8.42 27.89
N ARG A 111 -26.06 8.23 28.95
CA ARG A 111 -26.21 9.18 30.07
C ARG A 111 -25.80 8.52 31.37
N LYS A 112 -25.39 9.35 32.33
CA LYS A 112 -25.08 8.88 33.68
C LYS A 112 -26.35 8.91 34.52
N SER A 113 -26.77 7.76 35.05
CA SER A 113 -27.93 7.67 35.92
C SER A 113 -27.62 8.28 37.30
N THR A 114 -28.67 8.51 38.10
CA THR A 114 -28.54 8.97 39.49
C THR A 114 -27.77 7.97 40.38
N ALA A 115 -27.71 6.71 39.98
CA ALA A 115 -26.91 5.66 40.62
C ALA A 115 -25.44 5.64 40.13
N GLY A 116 -25.05 6.54 39.22
CA GLY A 116 -23.69 6.66 38.69
C GLY A 116 -23.34 5.68 37.56
N LEU A 117 -24.30 4.86 37.12
CA LEU A 117 -24.12 3.90 36.02
C LEU A 117 -24.33 4.59 34.67
N TRP A 118 -23.59 4.15 33.64
CA TRP A 118 -23.83 4.58 32.26
C TRP A 118 -24.99 3.77 31.67
N GLU A 119 -26.07 4.46 31.32
CA GLU A 119 -27.23 3.87 30.66
C GLU A 119 -27.45 4.53 29.29
N PRO A 120 -27.88 3.78 28.27
CA PRO A 120 -28.25 4.38 26.99
C PRO A 120 -29.29 5.49 27.19
N TRP A 121 -29.18 6.59 26.45
CA TRP A 121 -30.18 7.63 26.51
C TRP A 121 -31.53 7.06 26.01
N PRO A 122 -32.68 7.27 26.67
CA PRO A 122 -33.97 6.81 26.17
C PRO A 122 -34.34 7.57 24.88
N ASP A 123 -34.83 6.87 23.86
CA ASP A 123 -35.43 7.47 22.64
C ASP A 123 -34.51 8.32 21.75
N TRP A 124 -33.20 8.36 21.98
CA TRP A 124 -32.32 9.23 21.17
C TRP A 124 -32.17 8.81 19.70
N LYS A 125 -32.57 7.58 19.34
CA LYS A 125 -32.63 7.07 17.94
C LYS A 125 -34.04 7.00 17.36
N SER A 126 -35.09 7.45 18.05
CA SER A 126 -36.47 7.13 17.67
C SER A 126 -36.95 7.78 16.36
N ASP A 127 -36.25 8.80 15.82
CA ASP A 127 -36.77 9.61 14.71
C ASP A 127 -36.02 9.49 13.38
N THR A 128 -34.98 8.65 13.23
CA THR A 128 -34.24 8.56 11.94
C THR A 128 -34.86 7.63 10.90
N THR A 129 -36.02 7.02 11.17
CA THR A 129 -36.79 6.22 10.18
C THR A 129 -38.14 6.86 9.89
N SER A 130 -38.15 8.05 9.29
CA SER A 130 -39.36 8.59 8.65
C SER A 130 -38.97 9.50 7.47
N GLY A 131 -38.56 8.89 6.35
CA GLY A 131 -38.17 9.66 5.17
C GLY A 131 -37.78 8.87 3.93
N GLY A 132 -38.21 7.62 3.77
CA GLY A 132 -38.16 6.93 2.47
C GLY A 132 -39.37 7.36 1.63
N SER A 133 -39.31 8.54 1.02
CA SER A 133 -40.29 8.95 0.00
C SER A 133 -40.01 8.16 -1.29
N GLU A 134 -40.89 7.22 -1.62
CA GLU A 134 -41.10 6.75 -2.99
C GLU A 134 -41.33 7.95 -3.91
N LYS A 135 -40.55 8.05 -4.99
CA LYS A 135 -40.98 8.49 -6.33
C LYS A 135 -40.04 7.90 -7.39
#